data_AF-A0A7C0WS02-F1
#
_entry.id   AF-A0A7C0WS02-F1
#
_cell.length_a   1.000
_cell.length_b   1.000
_cell.length_c   1.000
_cell.angle_alpha   90.00
_cell.angle_beta   90.00
_cell.angle_gamma   90.00
#
_symmetry.space_group_name_H-M   'P 1'
#
loop_
_entity.id
_entity.type
_entity.pdbx_description
1 polymer ?
#
loop_
_entity_poly.entity_id
_entity_poly.type
_entity_poly.pdbx_seq_one_letter_code
_entity_poly.pdbx_strand_id
1 'polypeptide(L)'
;MKIKESLAHYYDRRGILNEIEDGPAAFSLADDLREQILSGKRSRRLKNISIKLEPAQIQALQKIAVQKAIPYQTLIRSFLAEAIKKELHI
;
A
#
# COMPACT_ATOMS: atom_id res chain seq x y z
N MET A 1 -13.61 -35.43 4.21
CA MET A 1 -12.32 -34.82 3.85
C MET A 1 -12.62 -33.54 3.07
N LYS A 2 -12.62 -32.36 3.72
CA LYS A 2 -13.00 -31.09 3.07
C LYS A 2 -11.74 -30.42 2.52
N ILE A 3 -11.65 -30.32 1.19
CA ILE A 3 -10.58 -29.60 0.50
C ILE A 3 -10.72 -28.13 0.88
N LYS A 4 -9.79 -27.61 1.67
CA LYS A 4 -9.60 -26.17 1.86
C LYS A 4 -8.97 -25.64 0.57
N GLU A 5 -9.80 -25.37 -0.43
CA GLU A 5 -9.34 -24.60 -1.58
C GLU A 5 -9.00 -23.18 -1.09
N SER A 6 -7.83 -22.68 -1.49
CA SER A 6 -7.41 -21.31 -1.19
C SER A 6 -8.38 -20.33 -1.86
N LEU A 7 -8.81 -19.29 -1.14
CA LEU A 7 -9.69 -18.24 -1.67
C LEU A 7 -9.13 -17.64 -2.98
N ALA A 8 -7.80 -17.52 -3.10
CA ALA A 8 -7.17 -17.05 -4.33
C ALA A 8 -7.49 -17.96 -5.53
N HIS A 9 -7.44 -19.28 -5.34
CA HIS A 9 -7.72 -20.25 -6.40
C HIS A 9 -9.22 -20.30 -6.78
N TYR A 10 -10.10 -20.00 -5.82
CA TYR A 10 -11.53 -19.87 -6.04
C TYR A 10 -11.83 -18.66 -6.95
N TYR A 11 -11.23 -17.51 -6.67
CA TYR A 11 -11.43 -16.27 -7.43
C TYR A 11 -10.72 -16.27 -8.80
N ASP A 12 -9.59 -16.96 -8.95
CA ASP A 12 -8.90 -17.07 -10.25
C ASP A 12 -9.68 -17.92 -11.26
N ARG A 13 -10.41 -18.95 -10.81
CA ARG A 13 -11.14 -19.88 -11.70
C ARG A 13 -12.58 -19.48 -11.98
N ARG A 14 -13.23 -18.72 -11.10
CA ARG A 14 -14.65 -18.35 -11.27
C ARG A 14 -14.78 -16.86 -11.56
N GLY A 15 -15.47 -16.54 -12.65
CA GLY A 15 -15.89 -15.17 -12.95
C GLY A 15 -16.97 -14.72 -11.96
N ILE A 16 -16.56 -14.11 -10.85
CA ILE A 16 -17.45 -13.69 -9.75
C ILE A 16 -18.26 -12.42 -10.04
N LEU A 17 -18.15 -11.83 -11.23
CA LEU A 17 -18.83 -10.56 -11.57
C LEU A 17 -20.36 -10.66 -11.41
N ASN A 18 -20.94 -11.84 -11.67
CA ASN A 18 -22.38 -12.09 -11.49
C ASN A 18 -22.77 -12.45 -10.04
N GLU A 19 -21.78 -12.65 -9.16
CA GLU A 19 -21.96 -12.93 -7.72
C GLU A 19 -21.84 -11.65 -6.88
N ILE A 20 -21.49 -10.51 -7.48
CA ILE A 20 -21.39 -9.22 -6.79
C ILE A 20 -22.80 -8.65 -6.62
N GLU A 21 -23.27 -8.57 -5.38
CA GLU A 21 -24.53 -7.90 -5.03
C GLU A 21 -24.30 -6.39 -4.79
N ASP A 22 -25.11 -5.55 -5.45
CA ASP A 22 -25.17 -4.11 -5.19
C ASP A 22 -26.00 -3.85 -3.92
N GLY A 23 -25.38 -4.07 -2.76
CA GLY A 23 -25.92 -3.74 -1.45
C GLY A 23 -25.04 -2.72 -0.72
N PRO A 24 -25.57 -2.02 0.29
CA PRO A 24 -24.74 -1.19 1.16
C PRO A 24 -23.72 -2.10 1.88
N ALA A 25 -22.49 -2.10 1.38
CA ALA A 25 -21.40 -2.79 2.03
C ALA A 25 -21.13 -2.11 3.37
N ALA A 26 -21.31 -2.86 4.46
CA ALA A 26 -20.97 -2.40 5.80
C ALA A 26 -19.44 -2.29 5.92
N PHE A 27 -18.88 -1.16 5.48
CA PHE A 27 -17.51 -0.79 5.75
C PHE A 27 -17.39 -0.43 7.24
N SER A 28 -17.23 -1.44 8.10
CA SER A 28 -16.76 -1.20 9.46
C SER A 28 -15.28 -0.84 9.36
N LEU A 29 -14.97 0.46 9.34
CA LEU A 29 -13.63 0.88 9.72
C LEU A 29 -13.43 0.42 11.15
N ALA A 30 -12.37 -0.36 11.40
CA ALA A 30 -11.95 -0.68 12.74
C ALA A 30 -11.86 0.62 13.56
N ASP A 31 -12.39 0.60 14.79
CA ASP A 31 -12.61 1.81 15.58
C ASP A 31 -11.30 2.58 15.83
N ASP A 32 -10.17 1.88 15.90
CA ASP A 32 -8.82 2.44 15.99
C ASP A 32 -8.44 3.27 14.75
N LEU A 33 -8.81 2.81 13.55
CA LEU A 33 -8.57 3.52 12.30
C LEU A 33 -9.44 4.77 12.21
N ARG A 34 -10.70 4.68 12.65
CA ARG A 34 -11.62 5.83 12.73
C ARG A 34 -11.11 6.90 13.68
N GLU A 35 -10.68 6.51 14.88
CA GLU A 35 -10.11 7.44 15.86
C GLU A 35 -8.84 8.11 15.34
N GLN A 36 -7.93 7.37 14.69
CA GLN A 36 -6.70 7.95 14.12
C GLN A 36 -6.96 8.98 13.01
N ILE A 37 -8.04 8.79 12.24
CA ILE A 37 -8.48 9.74 11.20
C ILE A 37 -9.08 10.98 11.86
N LEU A 38 -10.04 10.80 12.78
CA LEU A 38 -10.74 11.90 13.45
C LEU A 38 -9.82 12.72 14.36
N SER A 39 -8.87 12.07 15.05
CA SER A 39 -7.92 12.74 15.94
C SER A 39 -6.84 13.51 15.18
N GLY A 40 -6.85 13.51 13.85
CA GLY A 40 -5.85 14.19 13.03
C GLY A 40 -4.43 13.65 13.19
N LYS A 41 -4.21 12.50 13.86
CA LYS A 41 -2.89 11.88 14.02
C LYS A 41 -2.29 11.49 12.68
N ARG A 42 -3.13 11.19 11.68
CA ARG A 42 -2.72 11.02 10.28
C ARG A 42 -2.44 12.33 9.53
N SER A 43 -2.89 13.48 10.01
CA SER A 43 -2.60 14.81 9.45
C SER A 43 -1.19 15.30 9.86
N ARG A 44 -0.24 14.37 10.00
CA ARG A 44 1.13 14.68 10.37
C ARG A 44 1.73 15.50 9.23
N ARG A 45 1.96 16.80 9.48
CA ARG A 45 2.54 17.73 8.50
C ARG A 45 3.83 17.12 7.94
N LEU A 46 3.81 16.80 6.65
CA LEU A 46 4.97 16.28 5.94
C LEU A 46 6.07 17.34 6.00
N LYS A 47 7.29 16.92 6.35
CA LYS A 47 8.47 17.77 6.23
C LYS A 47 9.07 17.57 4.85
N ASN A 48 9.37 18.67 4.18
CA ASN A 48 10.09 18.65 2.91
C ASN A 48 11.57 18.37 3.19
N ILE A 49 12.13 17.39 2.50
CA ILE A 49 13.55 17.05 2.56
C ILE A 49 14.11 17.07 1.15
N SER A 50 15.32 17.61 1.01
CA SER A 50 16.07 17.61 -0.25
C SER A 50 17.24 16.66 -0.11
N ILE A 51 17.28 15.62 -0.95
CA ILE A 51 18.35 14.62 -0.98
C ILE A 51 19.06 14.75 -2.32
N LYS A 52 20.39 14.89 -2.30
CA LYS A 52 21.21 14.86 -3.52
C LYS A 52 21.55 13.40 -3.83
N LEU A 53 21.29 12.99 -5.06
CA LEU A 53 21.59 11.66 -5.59
C LEU A 53 22.31 11.80 -6.92
N GLU A 54 23.09 10.80 -7.27
CA GLU A 54 23.72 10.75 -8.58
C GLU A 54 22.66 10.68 -9.68
N PRO A 55 22.81 11.37 -10.82
CA PRO A 55 21.81 11.39 -11.88
C PRO A 55 21.40 10.00 -12.38
N ALA A 56 22.36 9.07 -12.45
CA ALA A 56 22.10 7.68 -12.84
C ALA A 56 21.16 6.96 -11.86
N GLN A 57 21.27 7.24 -10.56
CA GLN A 57 20.39 6.67 -9.53
C GLN A 57 18.97 7.22 -9.64
N ILE A 58 18.83 8.51 -9.93
CA ILE A 58 17.52 9.15 -10.16
C ILE A 58 16.81 8.52 -11.36
N GLN A 59 17.53 8.32 -12.46
CA GLN A 59 16.98 7.67 -13.65
C GLN A 59 16.55 6.22 -13.37
N ALA A 60 17.36 5.45 -12.65
CA ALA A 60 17.01 4.09 -12.26
C ALA A 60 15.74 4.06 -11.40
N LEU A 61 15.64 4.95 -10.41
CA LEU A 61 14.45 5.10 -9.56
C LEU A 61 13.19 5.41 -10.37
N GLN A 62 13.29 6.33 -11.33
CA GLN A 62 12.15 6.67 -12.21
C GLN A 62 11.72 5.49 -13.07
N LYS A 63 12.67 4.72 -13.63
CA LYS A 63 12.34 3.51 -14.41
C LYS A 63 11.60 2.47 -13.57
N ILE A 64 12.08 2.20 -12.36
CA ILE A 64 11.44 1.26 -11.43
C ILE A 64 10.04 1.76 -11.04
N ALA A 65 9.89 3.06 -10.81
CA ALA A 65 8.60 3.68 -10.47
C ALA A 65 7.57 3.50 -11.59
N VAL A 66 7.96 3.74 -12.84
CA VAL A 66 7.12 3.50 -14.03
C VAL A 66 6.73 2.03 -14.14
N GLN A 67 7.68 1.10 -13.98
CA GLN A 67 7.41 -0.34 -14.02
C GLN A 67 6.42 -0.78 -12.94
N LYS A 68 6.46 -0.14 -11.77
CA LYS A 68 5.55 -0.41 -10.65
C LYS A 68 4.25 0.42 -10.70
N ALA A 69 4.05 1.23 -11.75
CA ALA A 69 2.91 2.13 -11.90
C ALA A 69 2.65 3.03 -10.67
N ILE A 70 3.72 3.47 -9.99
CA ILE A 70 3.65 4.36 -8.82
C ILE A 70 4.58 5.56 -8.98
N PRO A 71 4.28 6.73 -8.37
CA PRO A 71 5.19 7.88 -8.39
C PRO A 71 6.54 7.55 -7.73
N TYR A 72 7.64 8.08 -8.27
CA TYR A 72 8.98 7.82 -7.72
C TYR A 72 9.12 8.32 -6.28
N GLN A 73 8.42 9.39 -5.90
CA GLN A 73 8.41 9.87 -4.51
C GLN A 73 7.75 8.85 -3.57
N THR A 74 6.71 8.16 -4.03
CA THR A 74 6.04 7.09 -3.27
C THR A 74 6.96 5.89 -3.10
N LEU A 75 7.67 5.50 -4.16
CA LEU A 75 8.66 4.43 -4.14
C LEU A 75 9.79 4.72 -3.14
N ILE A 76 10.34 5.94 -3.15
CA ILE A 76 11.39 6.34 -2.21
C ILE A 76 10.87 6.28 -0.77
N ARG A 77 9.63 6.72 -0.54
CA ARG A 77 9.00 6.66 0.79
C ARG A 77 8.80 5.23 1.28
N SER A 78 8.40 4.29 0.41
CA SER A 78 8.22 2.90 0.81
C SER A 78 9.56 2.25 1.18
N PHE A 79 10.60 2.47 0.36
CA PHE A 79 11.94 1.96 0.66
C PHE A 79 12.51 2.53 1.96
N LEU A 80 12.31 3.83 2.22
CA LEU A 80 12.74 4.44 3.47
C LEU A 80 12.01 3.82 4.68
N ALA A 81 10.69 3.59 4.57
CA ALA A 81 9.92 2.96 5.64
C ALA A 81 10.36 1.52 5.91
N GLU A 82 10.61 0.73 4.86
CA GLU A 82 11.11 -0.64 4.96
C GLU A 82 12.52 -0.69 5.59
N ALA A 83 13.41 0.21 5.18
CA ALA A 83 14.75 0.30 5.75
C ALA A 83 14.69 0.65 7.25
N ILE A 84 13.88 1.63 7.64
CA ILE A 84 13.71 2.01 9.05
C ILE A 84 13.17 0.84 9.88
N LYS A 85 12.15 0.13 9.37
CA LYS A 85 11.60 -1.06 10.05
C LYS A 85 12.67 -2.13 10.28
N LYS A 86 13.46 -2.40 9.24
CA LYS A 86 14.55 -3.38 9.30
C LYS A 86 15.61 -3.00 10.35
N GLU A 87 16.03 -1.74 10.39
CA GLU A 87 17.02 -1.24 11.35
C GLU A 87 16.48 -1.17 12.78
N LEU A 88 15.19 -0.90 12.96
CA LEU A 88 14.55 -0.86 14.28
C LEU A 88 14.11 -2.24 14.79
N HIS A 89 14.26 -3.30 13.97
CA HIS A 89 13.72 -4.64 14.25
C HIS A 89 12.22 -4.66 14.57
N ILE A 90 11.43 -3.81 13.88
CA ILE A 90 9.96 -3.70 14.02
C ILE A 90 9.26 -4.25 12.78
#